data_AF-A7SB04-F1
#
_entry.id   AF-A7SB04-F1
#
_cell.length_a   1.000
_cell.length_b   1.000
_cell.length_c   1.000
_cell.angle_alpha   90.00
_cell.angle_beta   90.00
_cell.angle_gamma   90.00
#
_symmetry.space_group_name_H-M   'P 1'
#
loop_
_entity.id
_entity.type
_entity.pdbx_description
1 polymer ?
#
loop_
_entity_poly.entity_id
_entity_poly.type
_entity_poly.pdbx_seq_one_letter_code
_entity_poly.pdbx_strand_id
1 'polypeptide(L)'
;MPVVGKYIPQCTPEGEYKQVQCYGSTGYCWCVDQMGSPVLGTIVRGVPQCNSSAVGGMTNCQTKRAAALQGSQGGLQPVGRFLPSCDVKGAYEKIQCWGSIGFCWCVDSSGNEIKGTRVRGTPSCDTTPAPTASGKHWAQSRGPLIGAYIPQCDKDGRYSALQCHGSTGYCWCVN
;
A
#
# COMPACT_ATOMS: atom_id res chain seq x y z
N MET A 1 -47.76 10.60 14.04
CA MET A 1 -46.71 11.36 14.74
C MET A 1 -45.45 10.50 14.71
N PRO A 2 -44.30 10.93 14.15
CA PRO A 2 -43.12 10.08 14.04
C PRO A 2 -42.44 9.96 15.41
N VAL A 3 -42.16 8.73 15.83
CA VAL A 3 -41.56 8.42 17.13
C VAL A 3 -40.12 8.92 17.13
N VAL A 4 -39.90 10.11 17.69
CA VAL A 4 -38.56 10.69 17.90
C VAL A 4 -37.78 9.74 18.80
N GLY A 5 -36.71 9.15 18.27
CA GLY A 5 -35.82 8.28 19.04
C GLY A 5 -35.90 6.78 18.76
N LYS A 6 -36.60 6.32 17.71
CA LYS A 6 -36.53 4.93 17.26
C LYS A 6 -35.67 4.79 16.00
N TYR A 7 -34.66 3.93 16.05
CA TYR A 7 -33.87 3.57 14.88
C TYR A 7 -34.72 2.74 13.90
N ILE A 8 -34.74 3.16 12.64
CA ILE A 8 -35.44 2.48 11.54
C ILE A 8 -34.36 1.98 10.57
N PRO A 9 -34.20 0.66 10.38
CA PRO A 9 -33.21 0.14 9.45
C PRO A 9 -33.58 0.49 8.00
N GLN A 10 -32.57 0.84 7.21
CA GLN A 10 -32.69 1.10 5.79
C GLN A 10 -32.48 -0.20 4.99
N CYS A 11 -33.46 -0.56 4.14
CA CYS A 11 -33.39 -1.75 3.27
C CYS A 11 -33.35 -1.38 1.77
N THR A 12 -32.86 -2.30 0.94
CA THR A 12 -32.93 -2.22 -0.53
C THR A 12 -34.32 -2.60 -1.04
N PRO A 13 -34.67 -2.31 -2.32
CA PRO A 13 -35.95 -2.73 -2.91
C PRO A 13 -36.17 -4.25 -2.88
N GLU A 14 -35.09 -5.03 -2.86
CA GLU A 14 -35.10 -6.49 -2.79
C GLU A 14 -35.31 -7.02 -1.36
N GLY A 15 -35.33 -6.13 -0.35
CA GLY A 15 -35.57 -6.47 1.06
C GLY A 15 -34.30 -6.76 1.86
N GLU A 16 -33.11 -6.59 1.28
CA GLU A 16 -31.83 -6.76 1.99
C GLU A 16 -31.45 -5.49 2.77
N TYR A 17 -30.61 -5.62 3.80
CA TYR A 17 -30.10 -4.44 4.53
C TYR A 17 -29.18 -3.62 3.63
N LYS A 18 -29.38 -2.29 3.59
CA LYS A 18 -28.41 -1.41 2.95
C LYS A 18 -27.09 -1.50 3.71
N GLN A 19 -25.98 -1.57 2.97
CA GLN A 19 -24.65 -1.71 3.55
C GLN A 19 -24.29 -0.56 4.51
N VAL A 20 -24.81 0.65 4.28
CA VAL A 20 -24.74 1.78 5.21
C VAL A 20 -26.07 1.92 5.92
N GLN A 21 -26.04 1.97 7.25
CA GLN A 21 -27.18 2.34 8.09
C GLN A 21 -26.93 3.69 8.75
N CYS A 22 -27.95 4.53 8.79
CA CYS A 22 -27.87 5.87 9.35
C CYS A 22 -29.00 6.13 10.32
N TYR A 23 -28.66 6.54 11.55
CA TYR A 23 -29.63 6.93 12.54
C TYR A 23 -29.90 8.44 12.47
N GLY A 24 -30.92 8.81 11.70
CA GLY A 24 -31.23 10.21 11.37
C GLY A 24 -31.47 11.13 12.57
N SER A 25 -31.93 10.62 13.72
CA SER A 25 -32.17 11.44 14.92
C SER A 25 -30.89 11.81 15.67
N THR A 26 -29.79 11.07 15.47
CA THR A 26 -28.52 11.28 16.18
C THR A 26 -27.37 11.66 15.23
N GLY A 27 -27.55 11.45 13.92
CA GLY A 27 -26.55 11.74 12.90
C GLY A 27 -25.43 10.71 12.80
N TYR A 28 -25.51 9.60 13.53
CA TYR A 28 -24.55 8.50 13.43
C TYR A 28 -24.89 7.57 12.27
N CYS A 29 -23.89 7.15 11.50
CA CYS A 29 -24.03 6.07 10.55
C CYS A 29 -22.94 5.01 10.78
N TRP A 30 -23.21 3.79 10.32
CA TRP A 30 -22.31 2.64 10.42
C TRP A 30 -22.52 1.69 9.25
N CYS A 31 -21.54 0.82 9.02
CA CYS A 31 -21.69 -0.28 8.07
C CYS A 31 -22.35 -1.48 8.75
N VAL A 32 -23.13 -2.24 8.00
CA VAL A 32 -23.73 -3.49 8.46
C VAL A 32 -23.33 -4.68 7.61
N ASP A 33 -23.35 -5.86 8.21
CA ASP A 33 -23.18 -7.14 7.52
C ASP A 33 -24.47 -7.57 6.77
N GLN A 34 -24.44 -8.73 6.11
CA GLN A 34 -25.59 -9.31 5.40
C GLN A 34 -26.81 -9.58 6.30
N MET A 35 -26.59 -9.67 7.61
CA MET A 35 -27.63 -9.93 8.61
C MET A 35 -28.11 -8.65 9.30
N GLY A 36 -27.57 -7.49 8.92
CA GLY A 36 -27.92 -6.18 9.48
C GLY A 36 -27.18 -5.83 10.78
N SER A 37 -26.16 -6.62 11.17
CA SER A 37 -25.39 -6.35 12.39
C SER A 37 -24.39 -5.22 12.18
N PRO A 38 -24.25 -4.28 13.12
CA PRO A 38 -23.31 -3.17 12.99
C PRO A 38 -21.88 -3.66 13.06
N VAL A 39 -21.04 -3.11 12.19
CA VAL A 39 -19.64 -3.52 12.16
C VAL A 39 -18.77 -2.56 12.93
N LEU A 40 -18.06 -3.15 13.90
CA LEU A 40 -17.24 -2.43 14.85
C LEU A 40 -16.17 -1.60 14.14
N GLY A 41 -15.99 -0.36 14.61
CA GLY A 41 -15.05 0.60 14.02
C GLY A 41 -15.61 1.46 12.88
N THR A 42 -16.86 1.25 12.46
CA THR A 42 -17.50 2.05 11.39
C THR A 42 -18.53 3.06 11.86
N ILE A 43 -18.79 3.12 13.17
CA ILE A 43 -19.74 4.06 13.76
C ILE A 43 -19.12 5.46 13.76
N VAL A 44 -19.62 6.33 12.88
CA VAL A 44 -19.12 7.70 12.70
C VAL A 44 -20.29 8.69 12.59
N ARG A 45 -20.02 9.98 12.78
CA ARG A 45 -20.97 11.03 12.41
C ARG A 45 -20.81 11.33 10.91
N GLY A 46 -21.85 11.12 10.12
CA GLY A 46 -21.78 11.18 8.65
C GLY A 46 -21.63 9.81 7.99
N VAL A 47 -21.46 9.75 6.66
CA VAL A 47 -21.50 8.50 5.88
C VAL A 47 -20.16 7.75 5.94
N PRO A 48 -20.10 6.53 6.52
CA PRO A 48 -18.88 5.72 6.51
C PRO A 48 -18.58 5.17 5.11
N GLN A 49 -17.30 4.97 4.83
CA GLN A 49 -16.87 4.24 3.66
C GLN A 49 -17.05 2.74 3.93
N CYS A 50 -18.16 2.18 3.44
CA CYS A 50 -18.40 0.75 3.45
C CYS A 50 -17.85 0.14 2.15
N ASN A 51 -16.54 0.26 1.94
CA ASN A 51 -15.85 -0.65 1.06
C ASN A 51 -15.77 -1.99 1.81
N SER A 52 -16.08 -3.10 1.13
CA SER A 52 -16.16 -4.47 1.64
C SER A 52 -14.85 -5.01 2.26
N SER A 53 -13.90 -4.12 2.57
CA SER A 53 -12.58 -4.34 3.14
C SER A 53 -12.38 -3.67 4.50
N ALA A 54 -13.34 -2.89 5.01
CA ALA A 54 -13.19 -2.12 6.25
C ALA A 54 -14.01 -2.63 7.44
N VAL A 55 -14.66 -3.79 7.29
CA VAL A 55 -15.82 -4.17 8.08
C VAL A 55 -15.77 -5.68 8.34
N GLY A 56 -14.89 -6.13 9.24
CA GLY A 56 -14.83 -7.51 9.76
C GLY A 56 -14.51 -8.64 8.76
N GLY A 57 -14.46 -8.36 7.46
CA GLY A 57 -14.11 -9.28 6.39
C GLY A 57 -12.62 -9.17 6.05
N MET A 58 -12.00 -10.31 5.73
CA MET A 58 -10.61 -10.37 5.30
C MET A 58 -10.34 -9.35 4.19
N THR A 59 -9.29 -8.56 4.35
CA THR A 59 -8.75 -7.68 3.29
C THR A 59 -8.33 -8.48 2.06
N ASN A 60 -8.06 -7.79 0.93
CA ASN A 60 -7.57 -8.43 -0.29
C ASN A 60 -6.28 -9.24 -0.03
N CYS A 61 -5.33 -8.68 0.72
CA CYS A 61 -4.11 -9.39 1.09
C CYS A 61 -4.41 -10.63 1.93
N GLN A 62 -5.22 -10.49 2.99
CA GLN A 62 -5.59 -11.60 3.87
C GLN A 62 -6.36 -12.70 3.12
N THR A 63 -7.26 -12.33 2.22
CA THR A 63 -8.02 -13.27 1.38
C THR A 63 -7.10 -14.04 0.45
N LYS A 64 -6.21 -13.36 -0.28
CA LYS A 64 -5.22 -14.04 -1.14
C LYS A 64 -4.28 -14.92 -0.33
N ARG A 65 -3.88 -14.49 0.86
CA ARG A 65 -3.06 -15.28 1.79
C ARG A 65 -3.78 -16.54 2.25
N ALA A 66 -5.05 -16.43 2.66
CA ALA A 66 -5.86 -17.57 3.08
C ALA A 66 -6.08 -18.56 1.93
N ALA A 67 -6.38 -18.08 0.73
CA ALA A 67 -6.47 -18.91 -0.47
C ALA A 67 -5.15 -19.60 -0.81
N ALA A 68 -4.01 -18.92 -0.62
CA ALA A 68 -2.70 -19.54 -0.85
C ALA A 68 -2.41 -20.67 0.15
N LEU A 69 -2.88 -20.53 1.40
CA LEU A 69 -2.77 -21.54 2.47
C LEU A 69 -3.80 -22.67 2.36
N GLN A 70 -4.87 -22.52 1.59
CA GLN A 70 -5.83 -23.60 1.36
C GLN A 70 -5.13 -24.80 0.71
N GLY A 71 -5.08 -25.91 1.45
CA GLY A 71 -4.39 -27.15 1.08
C GLY A 71 -3.11 -27.44 1.86
N SER A 72 -2.58 -26.49 2.64
CA SER A 72 -1.48 -26.74 3.58
C SER A 72 -1.99 -27.42 4.85
N GLN A 73 -2.01 -28.75 4.85
CA GLN A 73 -2.21 -29.55 6.06
C GLN A 73 -1.02 -29.31 7.02
N GLY A 74 -1.29 -28.90 8.25
CA GLY A 74 -0.27 -28.82 9.32
C GLY A 74 0.56 -27.54 9.43
N GLY A 75 0.10 -26.40 8.88
CA GLY A 75 0.74 -25.10 9.14
C GLY A 75 2.06 -24.85 8.40
N LEU A 76 2.47 -25.76 7.53
CA LEU A 76 3.64 -25.62 6.65
C LEU A 76 3.29 -24.73 5.44
N GLN A 77 4.15 -23.76 5.10
CA GLN A 77 3.96 -22.94 3.91
C GLN A 77 3.99 -23.83 2.65
N PRO A 78 3.02 -23.70 1.72
CA PRO A 78 2.98 -24.55 0.55
C PRO A 78 4.21 -24.32 -0.34
N VAL A 79 4.97 -25.38 -0.59
CA VAL A 79 6.17 -25.34 -1.42
C VAL A 79 5.77 -25.03 -2.86
N GLY A 80 6.35 -23.99 -3.44
CA GLY A 80 6.11 -23.58 -4.83
C GLY A 80 4.91 -22.65 -5.04
N ARG A 81 4.18 -22.27 -3.99
CA ARG A 81 3.10 -21.26 -4.08
C ARG A 81 3.55 -19.93 -3.48
N PHE A 82 3.14 -18.82 -4.09
CA PHE A 82 3.40 -17.49 -3.54
C PHE A 82 2.44 -17.19 -2.38
N LEU A 83 2.99 -16.82 -1.23
CA LEU A 83 2.25 -16.44 -0.04
C LEU A 83 2.41 -14.92 0.21
N PRO A 84 1.36 -14.11 0.01
CA PRO A 84 1.48 -12.68 0.25
C PRO A 84 1.65 -12.34 1.74
N SER A 85 2.51 -11.36 1.99
CA SER A 85 2.76 -10.77 3.31
C SER A 85 1.83 -9.57 3.52
N CYS A 86 1.10 -9.60 4.63
CA CYS A 86 0.13 -8.57 4.98
C CYS A 86 0.53 -7.95 6.31
N ASP A 87 0.30 -6.65 6.47
CA ASP A 87 0.51 -5.95 7.72
C ASP A 87 -0.59 -6.29 8.75
N VAL A 88 -0.46 -5.75 9.96
CA VAL A 88 -1.46 -5.94 11.05
C VAL A 88 -2.84 -5.37 10.71
N LYS A 89 -2.93 -4.45 9.75
CA LYS A 89 -4.18 -3.85 9.26
C LYS A 89 -4.75 -4.61 8.06
N GLY A 90 -4.04 -5.62 7.55
CA GLY A 90 -4.39 -6.39 6.35
C GLY A 90 -4.03 -5.73 5.02
N ALA A 91 -3.30 -4.62 5.02
CA ALA A 91 -2.72 -4.08 3.79
C ALA A 91 -1.55 -4.96 3.31
N TYR A 92 -1.18 -4.84 2.03
CA TYR A 92 0.04 -5.49 1.53
C TYR A 92 1.27 -4.84 2.15
N GLU A 93 2.17 -5.67 2.67
CA GLU A 93 3.51 -5.21 3.01
C GLU A 93 4.21 -4.68 1.76
N LYS A 94 4.96 -3.58 1.89
CA LYS A 94 5.66 -2.96 0.74
C LYS A 94 6.58 -3.94 0.03
N ILE A 95 7.16 -4.88 0.77
CA ILE A 95 8.04 -5.94 0.28
C ILE A 95 7.27 -7.26 0.29
N GLN A 96 7.24 -7.92 -0.85
CA GLN A 96 6.71 -9.28 -0.99
C GLN A 96 7.84 -10.24 -1.34
N CYS A 97 7.90 -11.37 -0.65
CA CYS A 97 8.94 -12.38 -0.86
C CYS A 97 8.34 -13.73 -1.18
N TRP A 98 8.82 -14.34 -2.26
CA TRP A 98 8.47 -15.70 -2.64
C TRP A 98 9.55 -16.67 -2.15
N GLY A 99 9.38 -17.16 -0.92
CA GLY A 99 10.37 -17.95 -0.20
C GLY A 99 10.86 -19.19 -0.95
N SER A 100 10.00 -19.87 -1.72
CA SER A 100 10.38 -21.08 -2.44
C SER A 100 11.32 -20.85 -3.63
N ILE A 101 11.37 -19.63 -4.19
CA ILE A 101 12.26 -19.30 -5.33
C ILE A 101 13.33 -18.25 -4.96
N GLY A 102 13.23 -17.65 -3.77
CA GLY A 102 14.20 -16.70 -3.23
C GLY A 102 14.16 -15.30 -3.86
N PHE A 103 13.04 -14.92 -4.48
CA PHE A 103 12.85 -13.58 -5.05
C PHE A 103 11.95 -12.73 -4.16
N CYS A 104 12.27 -11.45 -4.06
CA CYS A 104 11.41 -10.45 -3.44
C CYS A 104 11.25 -9.24 -4.35
N TRP A 105 10.15 -8.52 -4.22
CA TRP A 105 9.83 -7.33 -5.01
C TRP A 105 9.00 -6.34 -4.20
N CYS A 106 8.92 -5.10 -4.68
CA CYS A 106 8.05 -4.09 -4.10
C CYS A 106 6.65 -4.20 -4.70
N VAL A 107 5.63 -3.87 -3.91
CA VAL A 107 4.24 -3.81 -4.37
C VAL A 107 3.58 -2.47 -4.11
N ASP A 108 2.59 -2.14 -4.93
CA ASP A 108 1.67 -1.03 -4.69
C ASP A 108 0.65 -1.35 -3.57
N SER A 109 -0.21 -0.37 -3.23
CA SER A 109 -1.27 -0.54 -2.21
C SER A 109 -2.28 -1.65 -2.53
N SER A 110 -2.35 -2.09 -3.79
CA SER A 110 -3.23 -3.15 -4.28
C SER A 110 -2.53 -4.52 -4.33
N GLY A 111 -1.22 -4.57 -4.04
CA GLY A 111 -0.41 -5.77 -4.05
C GLY A 111 0.18 -6.13 -5.41
N ASN A 112 0.16 -5.22 -6.39
CA ASN A 112 0.78 -5.45 -7.70
C ASN A 112 2.28 -5.16 -7.65
N GLU A 113 3.07 -6.01 -8.31
CA GLU A 113 4.52 -5.84 -8.42
C GLU A 113 4.88 -4.54 -9.16
N ILE A 114 5.75 -3.74 -8.54
CA ILE A 114 6.37 -2.59 -9.17
C ILE A 114 7.49 -3.09 -10.08
N LYS A 115 7.38 -2.80 -11.39
CA LYS A 115 8.35 -3.25 -12.39
C LYS A 115 9.77 -2.80 -12.04
N GLY A 116 10.73 -3.71 -12.20
CA GLY A 116 12.15 -3.46 -11.95
C GLY A 116 12.58 -3.59 -10.48
N THR A 117 11.67 -3.96 -9.57
CA THR A 117 11.99 -4.12 -8.14
C THR A 117 12.29 -5.57 -7.72
N ARG A 118 12.09 -6.54 -8.62
CA ARG A 118 12.33 -7.96 -8.34
C ARG A 118 13.82 -8.28 -8.26
N VAL A 119 14.26 -8.72 -7.09
CA VAL A 119 15.65 -9.05 -6.78
C VAL A 119 15.74 -10.35 -5.97
N ARG A 120 16.94 -10.93 -5.87
CA ARG A 120 17.26 -11.95 -4.87
C ARG A 120 17.70 -11.26 -3.58
N GLY A 121 16.96 -11.46 -2.48
CA GLY A 121 17.17 -10.75 -1.22
C GLY A 121 16.20 -9.57 -1.05
N THR A 122 16.56 -8.56 -0.26
CA THR A 122 15.66 -7.47 0.14
C THR A 122 15.65 -6.32 -0.88
N PRO A 123 14.50 -5.99 -1.51
CA PRO A 123 14.39 -4.85 -2.43
C PRO A 123 14.29 -3.52 -1.65
N SER A 124 14.74 -2.42 -2.28
CA SER A 124 14.52 -1.08 -1.75
C SER A 124 13.18 -0.53 -2.27
N CYS A 125 12.23 -0.31 -1.35
CA CYS A 125 10.86 0.12 -1.67
C CYS A 125 10.56 1.55 -1.20
N ASP A 126 11.60 2.37 -1.04
CA ASP A 126 11.44 3.79 -0.77
C ASP A 126 10.70 4.42 -1.94
N THR A 127 9.49 4.88 -1.65
CA THR A 127 8.55 5.55 -2.56
C THR A 127 9.11 6.89 -2.99
N THR A 128 10.05 6.82 -3.91
CA THR A 128 10.19 7.69 -5.06
C THR A 128 10.61 6.74 -6.17
N PRO A 129 10.06 6.83 -7.40
CA PRO A 129 10.81 6.27 -8.52
C PRO A 129 12.21 6.82 -8.35
N ALA A 130 13.19 5.96 -8.11
CA ALA A 130 14.57 6.40 -8.04
C ALA A 130 14.75 7.24 -9.31
N PRO A 131 15.00 8.57 -9.23
CA PRO A 131 15.70 9.17 -10.34
C PRO A 131 16.95 8.30 -10.40
N THR A 132 17.15 7.64 -11.54
CA THR A 132 18.29 6.79 -11.84
C THR A 132 19.57 7.47 -11.37
N ALA A 133 19.91 7.24 -10.11
CA ALA A 133 21.14 7.62 -9.46
C ALA A 133 21.73 6.27 -9.08
N SER A 134 22.21 5.58 -10.12
CA SER A 134 23.40 4.76 -9.99
C SER A 134 24.52 5.66 -9.43
N GLY A 135 24.46 5.91 -8.13
CA GLY A 135 25.40 6.68 -7.34
C GLY A 135 26.18 5.78 -6.39
N LYS A 136 26.33 4.50 -6.74
CA LYS A 136 27.26 3.60 -6.05
C LYS A 136 28.21 3.05 -7.12
N HIS A 137 29.45 3.50 -7.02
CA HIS A 137 30.66 3.13 -7.76
C HIS A 137 30.93 3.87 -9.08
N TRP A 138 31.70 4.96 -8.99
CA TRP A 138 32.91 5.11 -9.80
C TRP A 138 33.98 5.78 -8.95
N ALA A 139 34.60 5.01 -8.06
CA ALA A 139 35.99 5.26 -7.77
C ALA A 139 36.80 4.83 -9.01
N GLN A 140 37.76 5.67 -9.40
CA GLN A 140 38.94 5.39 -10.23
C GLN A 140 38.88 5.63 -11.75
N SER A 141 39.45 6.78 -12.15
CA SER A 141 40.75 6.85 -12.89
C SER A 141 40.79 7.54 -14.26
N ARG A 142 39.79 8.33 -14.67
CA ARG A 142 40.00 9.34 -15.72
C ARG A 142 39.25 10.61 -15.35
N GLY A 143 39.96 11.74 -15.35
CA GLY A 143 39.41 13.05 -15.02
C GLY A 143 38.15 13.38 -15.83
N PRO A 144 37.32 14.32 -15.35
CA PRO A 144 36.00 14.59 -15.92
C PRO A 144 36.12 14.94 -17.40
N LEU A 145 35.30 14.28 -18.22
CA LEU A 145 35.07 14.71 -19.61
C LEU A 145 34.60 16.17 -19.57
N ILE A 146 35.33 17.06 -20.26
CA ILE A 146 34.97 18.48 -20.35
C ILE A 146 33.54 18.57 -20.92
N GLY A 147 32.60 19.06 -20.12
CA GLY A 147 31.18 19.18 -20.49
C GLY A 147 30.23 18.17 -19.84
N ALA A 148 30.71 17.23 -19.02
CA ALA A 148 29.84 16.32 -18.28
C ALA A 148 29.27 16.99 -17.02
N TYR A 149 27.94 17.06 -16.91
CA TYR A 149 27.26 17.49 -15.70
C TYR A 149 27.26 16.36 -14.67
N ILE A 150 27.90 16.60 -13.52
CA ILE A 150 27.92 15.68 -12.39
C ILE A 150 26.94 16.23 -11.34
N PRO A 151 25.85 15.50 -11.04
CA PRO A 151 24.89 15.97 -10.07
C PRO A 151 25.44 15.90 -8.64
N GLN A 152 25.22 16.96 -7.87
CA GLN A 152 25.51 17.01 -6.44
C GLN A 152 24.35 16.43 -5.64
N CYS A 153 24.64 15.58 -4.66
CA CYS A 153 23.61 15.03 -3.77
C CYS A 153 23.87 15.41 -2.31
N ASP A 154 22.79 15.59 -1.55
CA ASP A 154 22.82 15.78 -0.10
C ASP A 154 23.01 14.44 0.65
N LYS A 155 23.15 14.50 1.98
CA LYS A 155 23.41 13.35 2.86
C LYS A 155 22.34 12.26 2.78
N ASP A 156 21.11 12.65 2.41
CA ASP A 156 19.97 11.76 2.23
C ASP A 156 19.88 11.18 0.81
N GLY A 157 20.85 11.48 -0.08
CA GLY A 157 20.90 10.97 -1.45
C GLY A 157 19.98 11.69 -2.45
N ARG A 158 19.32 12.78 -2.04
CA ARG A 158 18.54 13.68 -2.91
C ARG A 158 19.48 14.66 -3.63
N TYR A 159 19.07 15.20 -4.78
CA TYR A 159 19.76 16.33 -5.41
C TYR A 159 19.89 17.49 -4.42
N SER A 160 21.10 18.01 -4.28
CA SER A 160 21.33 19.22 -3.50
C SER A 160 20.55 20.37 -4.11
N ALA A 161 19.91 21.19 -3.26
CA ALA A 161 19.11 22.35 -3.68
C ALA A 161 19.87 23.30 -4.63
N LEU A 162 21.21 23.30 -4.55
CA LEU A 162 22.09 23.99 -5.47
C LEU A 162 22.89 22.96 -6.28
N GLN A 163 22.75 23.02 -7.61
CA GLN A 163 23.55 22.23 -8.54
C GLN A 163 24.55 23.13 -9.25
N CYS A 164 25.77 22.65 -9.47
CA CYS A 164 26.84 23.42 -10.11
C CYS A 164 27.55 22.59 -11.17
N HIS A 165 27.79 23.18 -12.33
CA HIS A 165 28.51 22.52 -13.41
C HIS A 165 30.02 22.76 -13.27
N GLY A 166 30.77 21.71 -12.93
CA GLY A 166 32.19 21.81 -12.59
C GLY A 166 33.09 22.37 -13.70
N SER A 167 32.73 22.23 -14.98
CA SER A 167 33.54 22.73 -16.09
C SER A 167 33.14 24.11 -16.63
N THR A 168 31.97 24.63 -16.27
CA THR A 168 31.48 25.95 -16.75
C THR A 168 31.29 26.95 -15.62
N GLY A 169 31.30 26.50 -14.36
CA GLY A 169 31.08 27.34 -13.18
C GLY A 169 29.63 27.81 -13.03
N TYR A 170 28.73 27.40 -13.92
CA TYR A 170 27.31 27.77 -13.88
C TYR A 170 26.58 26.94 -12.82
N CYS A 171 25.84 27.61 -11.94
CA CYS A 171 25.03 26.97 -10.90
C CYS A 171 23.55 27.32 -11.05
N TRP A 172 22.66 26.41 -10.67
CA TRP A 172 21.22 26.61 -10.68
C TRP A 172 20.55 25.92 -9.48
N CYS A 173 19.38 26.43 -9.10
CA CYS A 173 18.58 25.84 -8.04
C CYS A 173 17.65 24.75 -8.62
N VAL A 174 17.49 23.66 -7.89
CA VAL A 174 16.55 22.58 -8.19
C VAL A 174 15.53 22.45 -7.05
N ASN A 175 14.29 22.08 -7.37
CA ASN A 175 13.17 21.96 -6.42
C ASN A 175 12.83 20.49 -6.17
#